data_AF-A0A8C1NFA8-F1
#
_entry.id   AF-A0A8C1NFA8-F1
#
_cell.length_a   1.000
_cell.length_b   1.000
_cell.length_c   1.000
_cell.angle_alpha   90.00
_cell.angle_beta   90.00
_cell.angle_gamma   90.00
#
_symmetry.space_group_name_H-M   'P 1'
#
loop_
_entity.id
_entity.type
_entity.pdbx_description
1 polymer ?
#
loop_
_entity_poly.entity_id
_entity_poly.type
_entity_poly.pdbx_seq_one_letter_code
_entity_poly.pdbx_strand_id
1 'polypeptide(L)'
;WVGRLRLRLSGPGFQMGTIKHLENQSESTQSSASGLGRGSPHCPCGATETALVLEASNSKPSNSDNFFVKMTCWALKTAYPINVGSGFCLVGNSGRDIDCMGFMFLNNIQSVVLCNVSYPATEQVTPQVAVEEIKSVTYKKKTSVGQRQTVETTKKKTKTNKWSMSENITATFKVDVKAGIPDIAEVSTGFSTSVRVENK
;
A
#
# COMPACT_ATOMS: atom_id res chain seq x y z
N TRP A 1 -10.03 14.93 1.56
CA TRP A 1 -9.02 15.03 2.63
C TRP A 1 -7.65 14.84 2.00
N VAL A 2 -6.59 15.32 2.65
CA VAL A 2 -5.20 15.11 2.24
C VAL A 2 -4.43 14.69 3.50
N GLY A 3 -3.54 13.72 3.39
CA GLY A 3 -2.75 13.25 4.53
C GLY A 3 -1.45 12.62 4.06
N ARG A 4 -0.57 12.29 5.02
CA ARG A 4 0.71 11.64 4.73
C ARG A 4 0.73 10.25 5.34
N LEU A 5 1.09 9.26 4.53
CA LEU A 5 1.41 7.93 5.02
C LEU A 5 2.83 7.93 5.56
N ARG A 6 2.99 7.59 6.85
CA ARG A 6 4.30 7.43 7.49
C ARG A 6 4.54 5.96 7.74
N LEU A 7 5.61 5.44 7.14
CA LEU A 7 6.08 4.08 7.38
C LEU A 7 7.19 4.09 8.42
N ARG A 8 7.11 3.17 9.38
CA ARG A 8 8.21 2.86 10.29
C ARG A 8 8.82 1.53 9.87
N LEU A 9 10.10 1.57 9.50
CA LEU A 9 10.84 0.40 9.05
C LEU A 9 11.71 -0.14 10.19
N SER A 10 11.99 -1.43 10.14
CA SER A 10 12.86 -2.13 11.11
C SER A 10 14.36 -1.89 10.93
N GLY A 11 14.76 -1.15 9.89
CA GLY A 11 16.15 -0.87 9.52
C GLY A 11 16.26 0.32 8.56
N PRO A 12 17.41 0.51 7.87
CA PRO A 12 17.59 1.59 6.89
C PRO A 12 16.50 1.60 5.81
N GLY A 13 16.25 2.72 5.15
CA GLY A 13 15.01 2.96 4.38
C GLY A 13 14.67 1.96 3.26
N PHE A 14 15.69 1.44 2.57
CA PHE A 14 15.51 0.57 1.41
C PHE A 14 16.57 -0.53 1.42
N GLN A 15 16.24 -1.68 0.83
CA GLN A 15 17.22 -2.68 0.44
C GLN A 15 17.30 -2.78 -1.08
N MET A 16 18.52 -2.67 -1.59
CA MET A 16 18.82 -2.80 -3.02
C MET A 16 19.32 -4.21 -3.28
N GLY A 17 18.53 -5.02 -3.98
CA GLY A 17 19.02 -6.25 -4.57
C GLY A 17 19.70 -5.93 -5.90
N THR A 18 21.03 -6.07 -5.98
CA THR A 18 21.77 -5.85 -7.24
C THR A 18 22.14 -7.19 -7.85
N ILE A 19 21.77 -7.41 -9.11
CA ILE A 19 22.30 -8.53 -9.90
C ILE A 19 23.47 -7.99 -10.70
N LYS A 20 24.69 -8.46 -10.41
CA LYS A 20 25.90 -8.06 -11.15
C LYS A 20 26.16 -9.00 -12.32
N HIS A 21 26.58 -8.41 -13.45
CA HIS A 21 27.14 -9.11 -14.60
C HIS A 21 28.41 -9.90 -14.19
N LEU A 22 28.48 -11.17 -14.54
CA LEU A 22 29.71 -11.98 -14.45
C LEU A 22 30.31 -12.07 -15.85
N GLU A 23 31.43 -11.38 -16.05
CA GLU A 23 32.21 -11.39 -17.28
C GLU A 23 32.68 -12.83 -17.56
N ASN A 24 32.36 -13.33 -18.75
CA ASN A 24 32.68 -14.70 -19.17
C ASN A 24 34.19 -14.76 -19.50
N GLN A 25 35.04 -15.26 -18.60
CA GLN A 25 36.36 -15.72 -19.02
C GLN A 25 36.20 -17.04 -19.76
N SER A 26 36.37 -17.00 -21.08
CA SER A 26 36.46 -18.21 -21.90
C SER A 26 37.81 -18.89 -21.66
N GLU A 27 37.83 -19.96 -20.86
CA GLU A 27 38.93 -20.93 -20.92
C GLU A 27 38.81 -21.71 -22.23
N SER A 28 39.76 -21.47 -23.14
CA SER A 28 39.91 -22.24 -24.37
C SER A 28 40.58 -23.57 -24.06
N THR A 29 39.79 -24.61 -23.78
CA THR A 29 40.29 -25.99 -23.79
C THR A 29 40.12 -26.55 -25.19
N GLN A 30 41.21 -26.58 -25.96
CA GLN A 30 41.28 -27.36 -27.20
C GLN A 30 41.15 -28.85 -26.85
N SER A 31 40.14 -29.51 -27.41
CA SER A 31 40.09 -30.96 -27.50
C SER A 31 39.61 -31.34 -28.90
N SER A 32 40.52 -31.99 -29.62
CA SER A 32 40.37 -32.52 -30.95
C SER A 32 39.42 -33.73 -30.94
N ALA A 33 38.32 -33.67 -31.69
CA ALA A 33 37.62 -34.86 -32.15
C ALA A 33 36.83 -34.60 -33.44
N SER A 34 37.23 -35.31 -34.48
CA SER A 34 36.63 -35.44 -35.81
C SER A 34 35.24 -36.10 -35.77
N GLY A 35 34.27 -35.61 -36.56
CA GLY A 35 33.02 -36.33 -36.82
C GLY A 35 31.96 -35.51 -37.57
N LEU A 36 31.52 -36.03 -38.71
CA LEU A 36 30.61 -35.41 -39.69
C LEU A 36 29.18 -35.15 -39.19
N GLY A 37 28.71 -33.92 -39.38
CA GLY A 37 27.42 -33.55 -39.99
C GLY A 37 26.09 -34.06 -39.39
N ARG A 38 25.35 -33.16 -38.74
CA ARG A 38 23.93 -32.86 -38.98
C ARG A 38 23.59 -31.52 -38.33
N GLY A 39 22.94 -30.64 -39.10
CA GLY A 39 22.77 -29.21 -38.79
C GLY A 39 22.11 -28.95 -37.44
N SER A 40 22.80 -28.19 -36.60
CA SER A 40 22.22 -27.54 -35.44
C SER A 40 21.51 -26.26 -35.90
N PRO A 41 20.31 -25.92 -35.41
CA PRO A 41 19.73 -24.62 -35.67
C PRO A 41 20.66 -23.59 -35.04
N HIS A 42 21.28 -22.77 -35.89
CA HIS A 42 22.07 -21.62 -35.48
C HIS A 42 21.18 -20.73 -34.60
N CYS A 43 21.38 -20.78 -33.27
CA CYS A 43 20.85 -19.75 -32.39
C CYS A 43 21.73 -18.51 -32.63
N PRO A 44 21.17 -17.36 -33.05
CA PRO A 44 21.92 -16.13 -33.11
C PRO A 44 22.06 -15.63 -31.67
N CYS A 45 23.01 -16.20 -30.93
CA CYS A 45 23.32 -15.77 -29.56
C CYS A 45 24.10 -14.46 -29.63
N GLY A 46 23.39 -13.37 -29.88
CA GLY A 46 23.91 -12.00 -29.81
C GLY A 46 23.54 -11.25 -28.52
N ALA A 47 22.76 -11.86 -27.63
CA ALA A 47 22.33 -11.23 -26.39
C ALA A 47 23.04 -11.89 -25.19
N THR A 48 23.93 -11.13 -24.54
CA THR A 48 24.42 -11.44 -23.19
C THR A 48 23.31 -11.09 -22.20
N GLU A 49 22.49 -12.06 -21.79
CA GLU A 49 21.38 -11.77 -20.89
C GLU A 49 21.43 -12.57 -19.60
N THR A 50 21.02 -11.91 -18.53
CA THR A 50 21.07 -12.39 -17.16
C THR A 50 19.75 -13.12 -16.84
N ALA A 51 19.79 -14.26 -16.17
CA ALA A 51 18.55 -14.94 -15.76
C ALA A 51 17.97 -14.35 -14.47
N LEU A 52 16.66 -14.15 -14.44
CA LEU A 52 15.95 -13.60 -13.28
C LEU A 52 15.01 -14.65 -12.68
N VAL A 53 15.32 -15.08 -11.47
CA VAL A 53 14.44 -15.96 -10.70
C VAL A 53 13.82 -15.14 -9.58
N LEU A 54 12.53 -14.85 -9.70
CA LEU A 54 11.73 -14.24 -8.63
C LEU A 54 10.86 -15.33 -8.00
N GLU A 55 11.38 -15.95 -6.95
CA GLU A 55 10.58 -16.82 -6.09
C GLU A 55 10.01 -15.99 -4.94
N ALA A 56 8.70 -15.73 -4.99
CA ALA A 56 7.98 -15.13 -3.88
C ALA A 56 7.77 -16.18 -2.77
N SER A 57 8.80 -16.42 -1.94
CA SER A 57 8.68 -17.26 -0.76
C SER A 57 8.49 -16.39 0.48
N ASN A 58 7.26 -15.93 0.70
CA ASN A 58 6.86 -15.50 2.04
C ASN A 58 5.65 -16.33 2.46
N SER A 59 5.67 -16.82 3.70
CA SER A 59 4.66 -17.67 4.34
C SER A 59 3.28 -17.67 3.65
N LYS A 60 2.95 -18.78 2.96
CA LYS A 60 1.66 -19.10 2.30
C LYS A 60 0.71 -17.90 2.11
N PRO A 61 0.75 -17.19 0.97
CA PRO A 61 -0.46 -16.56 0.44
C PRO A 61 -1.33 -17.67 -0.20
N SER A 62 -2.64 -17.48 -0.23
CA SER A 62 -3.58 -18.41 -0.87
C SER A 62 -3.40 -18.54 -2.39
N ASN A 63 -2.54 -17.72 -3.02
CA ASN A 63 -2.21 -17.74 -4.44
C ASN A 63 -0.69 -17.60 -4.61
N SER A 64 0.05 -18.71 -4.58
CA SER A 64 1.49 -18.71 -4.86
C SER A 64 1.72 -18.90 -6.36
N ASP A 65 1.64 -17.81 -7.12
CA ASP A 65 2.02 -17.82 -8.53
C ASP A 65 3.54 -17.65 -8.63
N ASN A 66 4.21 -18.61 -9.26
CA ASN A 66 5.65 -18.58 -9.49
C ASN A 66 5.94 -17.90 -10.83
N PHE A 67 6.83 -16.90 -10.83
CA PHE A 67 7.31 -16.25 -12.04
C PHE A 67 8.78 -16.63 -12.29
N PHE A 68 9.01 -17.41 -13.33
CA PHE A 68 10.35 -17.94 -13.64
C PHE A 68 10.70 -17.69 -15.11
N VAL A 69 11.63 -16.76 -15.35
CA VAL A 69 12.12 -16.41 -16.69
C VAL A 69 13.62 -16.68 -16.75
N LYS A 70 14.04 -17.45 -17.75
CA LYS A 70 15.45 -17.79 -17.98
C LYS A 70 15.80 -17.72 -19.46
N MET A 71 17.11 -17.65 -19.73
CA MET A 71 17.65 -17.88 -21.06
C MET A 71 17.24 -19.27 -21.59
N THR A 72 17.00 -19.36 -22.90
CA THR A 72 16.61 -20.60 -23.58
C THR A 72 17.81 -21.45 -24.00
N CYS A 73 18.96 -20.84 -24.26
CA CYS A 73 20.12 -21.51 -24.85
C CYS A 73 21.19 -21.92 -23.83
N TRP A 74 21.33 -21.21 -22.71
CA TRP A 74 22.40 -21.43 -21.73
C TRP A 74 21.84 -21.89 -20.39
N ALA A 75 22.53 -22.84 -19.76
CA ALA A 75 22.19 -23.28 -18.41
C ALA A 75 22.44 -22.18 -17.38
N LEU A 76 21.60 -22.15 -16.34
CA LEU A 76 21.78 -21.22 -15.22
C LEU A 76 23.08 -21.56 -14.46
N LYS A 77 23.85 -20.52 -14.15
CA LYS A 77 25.03 -20.61 -13.29
C LYS A 77 24.61 -20.38 -11.83
N THR A 78 25.36 -19.58 -11.09
CA THR A 78 25.09 -19.27 -9.68
C THR A 78 23.79 -18.49 -9.51
N ALA A 79 22.93 -18.98 -8.62
CA ALA A 79 21.75 -18.26 -8.16
C ALA A 79 22.13 -17.30 -7.03
N TYR A 80 21.64 -16.06 -7.10
CA TYR A 80 21.85 -15.03 -6.08
C TYR A 80 20.51 -14.74 -5.38
N PRO A 81 20.20 -15.40 -4.24
CA PRO A 81 18.96 -15.13 -3.53
C PRO A 81 18.97 -13.69 -2.97
N ILE A 82 17.86 -12.99 -3.14
CA ILE A 82 17.69 -11.59 -2.69
C ILE A 82 16.77 -11.55 -1.48
N ASN A 83 17.16 -10.80 -0.45
CA ASN A 83 16.25 -10.45 0.64
C ASN A 83 15.27 -9.39 0.15
N VAL A 84 13.98 -9.73 0.12
CA VAL A 84 12.91 -8.84 -0.36
C VAL A 84 12.32 -7.96 0.73
N GLY A 85 12.79 -8.07 1.98
CA GLY A 85 12.26 -7.32 3.11
C GLY A 85 10.75 -7.53 3.28
N SER A 86 9.99 -6.45 3.17
CA SER A 86 8.51 -6.49 3.23
C SER A 86 7.84 -7.11 1.98
N GLY A 87 8.60 -7.33 0.91
CA GLY A 87 8.08 -7.78 -0.39
C GLY A 87 7.48 -6.67 -1.26
N PHE A 88 7.38 -5.44 -0.75
CA PHE A 88 6.88 -4.30 -1.51
C PHE A 88 7.98 -3.68 -2.38
N CYS A 89 7.91 -3.90 -3.69
CA CYS A 89 8.85 -3.39 -4.69
C CYS A 89 8.45 -1.98 -5.16
N LEU A 90 9.42 -1.07 -5.28
CA LEU A 90 9.18 0.33 -5.67
C LEU A 90 9.64 0.64 -7.09
N VAL A 91 10.84 0.20 -7.47
CA VAL A 91 11.46 0.49 -8.77
C VAL A 91 12.48 -0.61 -9.10
N GLY A 92 12.64 -0.92 -10.39
CA GLY A 92 13.82 -1.58 -10.93
C GLY A 92 14.56 -0.68 -11.91
N ASN A 93 15.86 -0.93 -12.11
CA ASN A 93 16.69 -0.19 -13.08
C ASN A 93 17.16 -1.13 -14.20
N SER A 94 17.15 -0.67 -15.45
CA SER A 94 17.68 -1.39 -16.61
C SER A 94 18.40 -0.43 -17.58
N GLY A 95 19.39 -0.96 -18.30
CA GLY A 95 20.15 -0.24 -19.33
C GLY A 95 19.53 -0.35 -20.72
N ARG A 96 20.38 -0.31 -21.76
CA ARG A 96 19.97 -0.48 -23.17
C ARG A 96 19.59 -1.93 -23.49
N ASP A 97 20.29 -2.87 -22.85
CA ASP A 97 19.94 -4.28 -22.69
C ASP A 97 19.73 -4.57 -21.18
N ILE A 98 19.23 -5.75 -20.79
CA ILE A 98 19.18 -6.16 -19.36
C ILE A 98 20.56 -6.70 -18.95
N ASP A 99 21.57 -5.84 -19.04
CA ASP A 99 22.94 -6.15 -18.62
C ASP A 99 23.03 -6.31 -17.09
N CYS A 100 22.23 -5.52 -16.38
CA CYS A 100 22.06 -5.55 -14.93
C CYS A 100 20.62 -5.14 -14.61
N MET A 101 19.94 -5.93 -13.77
CA MET A 101 18.65 -5.56 -13.18
C MET A 101 18.78 -5.60 -11.66
N GLY A 102 18.12 -4.66 -11.00
CA GLY A 102 17.95 -4.69 -9.55
C GLY A 102 16.52 -4.35 -9.19
N PHE A 103 16.07 -4.86 -8.04
CA PHE A 103 14.79 -4.50 -7.46
C PHE A 103 15.04 -3.78 -6.14
N MET A 104 14.34 -2.66 -5.95
CA MET A 104 14.34 -1.94 -4.71
C MET A 104 13.11 -2.32 -3.90
N PHE A 105 13.35 -2.95 -2.75
CA PHE A 105 12.29 -3.34 -1.82
C PHE A 105 12.31 -2.48 -0.55
N LEU A 106 11.11 -2.23 -0.02
CA LEU A 106 10.96 -1.70 1.33
C LEU A 106 11.40 -2.75 2.35
N ASN A 107 12.19 -2.33 3.34
CA ASN A 107 12.52 -3.18 4.47
C ASN A 107 11.29 -3.57 5.29
N ASN A 108 11.43 -4.54 6.20
CA ASN A 108 10.30 -5.01 7.00
C ASN A 108 9.63 -3.83 7.72
N ILE A 109 8.34 -3.68 7.49
CA ILE A 109 7.53 -2.58 7.98
C ILE A 109 7.00 -2.96 9.37
N GLN A 110 7.30 -2.11 10.35
CA GLN A 110 6.80 -2.27 11.72
C GLN A 110 5.41 -1.66 11.88
N SER A 111 5.17 -0.50 11.28
CA SER A 111 3.87 0.16 11.31
C SER A 111 3.66 1.10 10.13
N VAL A 112 2.40 1.26 9.74
CA VAL A 112 1.95 2.19 8.72
C VAL A 112 0.87 3.07 9.33
N VAL A 113 1.11 4.39 9.34
CA VAL A 113 0.20 5.34 9.98
C VAL A 113 -0.17 6.43 8.98
N LEU A 114 -1.46 6.64 8.74
CA LEU A 114 -1.96 7.84 8.09
C LEU A 114 -1.99 8.97 9.13
N CYS A 115 -1.15 9.99 8.95
CA CYS A 115 -1.06 11.13 9.84
C CYS A 115 -1.12 12.45 9.07
N ASN A 116 -1.14 13.57 9.82
CA ASN A 116 -1.20 14.93 9.26
C ASN A 116 -2.38 15.10 8.30
N VAL A 117 -3.54 14.55 8.67
CA VAL A 117 -4.74 14.63 7.84
C VAL A 117 -5.33 16.02 7.93
N SER A 118 -5.60 16.61 6.78
CA SER A 118 -6.24 17.90 6.59
C SER A 118 -7.47 17.78 5.70
N TYR A 119 -8.44 18.66 5.93
CA TYR A 119 -9.72 18.71 5.24
C TYR A 119 -9.91 20.09 4.57
N PRO A 120 -9.24 20.34 3.42
CA PRO A 120 -9.15 21.69 2.84
C PRO A 120 -10.50 22.27 2.39
N ALA A 121 -11.51 21.43 2.14
CA ALA A 121 -12.83 21.87 1.71
C ALA A 121 -13.86 22.01 2.85
N THR A 122 -13.48 21.79 4.11
CA THR A 122 -14.44 21.74 5.22
C THR A 122 -15.14 23.08 5.47
N GLU A 123 -14.45 24.20 5.29
CA GLU A 123 -15.02 25.54 5.47
C GLU A 123 -15.93 25.98 4.32
N GLN A 124 -15.81 25.33 3.16
CA GLN A 124 -16.56 25.68 1.95
C GLN A 124 -17.83 24.82 1.76
N VAL A 125 -17.98 23.75 2.57
CA VAL A 125 -19.08 22.80 2.44
C VAL A 125 -20.09 23.00 3.56
N THR A 126 -21.29 23.41 3.19
CA THR A 126 -22.44 23.40 4.11
C THR A 126 -22.88 21.97 4.36
N PRO A 127 -22.90 21.49 5.61
CA PRO A 127 -23.32 20.12 5.90
C PRO A 127 -24.81 19.93 5.58
N GLN A 128 -25.14 18.84 4.89
CA GLN A 128 -26.53 18.44 4.69
C GLN A 128 -26.99 17.65 5.92
N VAL A 129 -27.89 18.25 6.70
CA VAL A 129 -28.40 17.66 7.95
C VAL A 129 -29.86 17.25 7.76
N ALA A 130 -30.12 15.95 7.85
CA ALA A 130 -31.48 15.43 7.92
C ALA A 130 -31.98 15.50 9.37
N VAL A 131 -33.15 16.10 9.58
CA VAL A 131 -33.79 16.16 10.89
C VAL A 131 -34.57 14.87 11.11
N GLU A 132 -34.32 14.23 12.24
CA GLU A 132 -35.06 13.05 12.68
C GLU A 132 -35.79 13.39 13.97
N GLU A 133 -37.12 13.28 13.96
CA GLU A 133 -37.93 13.44 15.16
C GLU A 133 -37.61 12.33 16.16
N ILE A 134 -37.26 12.72 17.40
CA ILE A 134 -36.90 11.77 18.45
C ILE A 134 -38.10 11.52 19.38
N LYS A 135 -38.81 12.60 19.73
CA LYS A 135 -39.97 12.56 20.62
C LYS A 135 -40.75 13.87 20.48
N SER A 136 -42.08 13.78 20.40
CA SER A 136 -42.97 14.92 20.51
C SER A 136 -43.93 14.69 21.67
N VAL A 137 -44.10 15.70 22.53
CA VAL A 137 -45.03 15.67 23.67
C VAL A 137 -45.75 17.00 23.74
N THR A 138 -47.07 16.95 23.88
CA THR A 138 -47.91 18.14 24.05
C THR A 138 -48.42 18.20 25.48
N TYR A 139 -48.33 19.38 26.10
CA TYR A 139 -48.78 19.61 27.46
C TYR A 139 -49.81 20.72 27.51
N LYS A 140 -50.94 20.47 28.18
CA LYS A 140 -52.02 21.43 28.35
C LYS A 140 -52.12 21.86 29.81
N LYS A 141 -51.77 23.12 30.08
CA LYS A 141 -51.91 23.74 31.40
C LYS A 141 -53.34 24.28 31.55
N LYS A 142 -54.04 23.87 32.61
CA LYS A 142 -55.42 24.33 32.93
C LYS A 142 -55.49 25.28 34.13
N THR A 143 -54.35 25.63 34.73
CA THR A 143 -54.26 26.38 36.00
C THR A 143 -53.41 27.65 35.86
N SER A 144 -53.65 28.63 36.73
CA SER A 144 -52.88 29.89 36.78
C SER A 144 -51.46 29.70 37.38
N VAL A 145 -51.27 28.70 38.24
CA VAL A 145 -49.98 28.39 38.91
C VAL A 145 -49.01 27.66 37.97
N GLY A 146 -47.72 28.00 37.99
CA GLY A 146 -46.69 27.36 37.14
C GLY A 146 -46.60 25.84 37.33
N GLN A 147 -46.44 25.09 36.23
CA GLN A 147 -46.23 23.63 36.24
C GLN A 147 -44.85 23.31 35.66
N ARG A 148 -44.11 22.40 36.30
CA ARG A 148 -42.81 21.90 35.84
C ARG A 148 -42.97 20.47 35.36
N GLN A 149 -42.40 20.16 34.19
CA GLN A 149 -42.39 18.82 33.63
C GLN A 149 -40.99 18.46 33.17
N THR A 150 -40.64 17.20 33.34
CA THR A 150 -39.34 16.65 32.95
C THR A 150 -39.56 15.68 31.80
N VAL A 151 -38.85 15.88 30.70
CA VAL A 151 -38.92 15.02 29.52
C VAL A 151 -37.58 14.34 29.33
N GLU A 152 -37.54 13.04 29.57
CA GLU A 152 -36.37 12.22 29.31
C GLU A 152 -36.45 11.59 27.91
N THR A 153 -35.31 11.56 27.22
CA THR A 153 -35.19 11.06 25.85
C THR A 153 -33.85 10.37 25.65
N THR A 154 -33.86 9.20 25.01
CA THR A 154 -32.67 8.41 24.69
C THR A 154 -32.69 8.05 23.21
N LYS A 155 -31.55 8.21 22.51
CA LYS A 155 -31.38 7.80 21.12
C LYS A 155 -29.98 7.24 20.89
N LYS A 156 -29.90 6.02 20.37
CA LYS A 156 -28.64 5.42 19.94
C LYS A 156 -28.16 6.12 18.66
N LYS A 157 -26.88 6.52 18.63
CA LYS A 157 -26.23 7.13 17.46
C LYS A 157 -25.01 6.30 17.07
N THR A 158 -24.83 6.05 15.77
CA THR A 158 -23.64 5.39 15.22
C THR A 158 -22.89 6.41 14.38
N LYS A 159 -21.61 6.66 14.69
CA LYS A 159 -20.73 7.50 13.88
C LYS A 159 -19.77 6.62 13.09
N THR A 160 -19.65 6.85 11.78
CA THR A 160 -18.77 6.10 10.88
C THR A 160 -17.79 7.05 10.21
N ASN A 161 -16.52 6.69 10.21
CA ASN A 161 -15.46 7.47 9.58
C ASN A 161 -14.72 6.58 8.58
N LYS A 162 -14.45 7.12 7.38
CA LYS A 162 -13.75 6.40 6.31
C LYS A 162 -12.78 7.33 5.60
N TRP A 163 -11.55 6.86 5.42
CA TRP A 163 -10.51 7.53 4.63
C TRP A 163 -10.17 6.63 3.44
N SER A 164 -10.50 7.09 2.23
CA SER A 164 -10.24 6.40 0.96
C SER A 164 -8.75 6.38 0.59
N MET A 165 -8.11 5.22 0.66
CA MET A 165 -6.72 5.04 0.22
C MET A 165 -6.67 4.20 -1.06
N SER A 166 -5.51 4.18 -1.72
CA SER A 166 -5.33 3.34 -2.89
C SER A 166 -5.39 1.85 -2.50
N GLU A 167 -6.00 1.04 -3.36
CA GLU A 167 -6.31 -0.37 -3.06
C GLU A 167 -5.06 -1.19 -2.74
N ASN A 168 -3.98 -0.95 -3.49
CA ASN A 168 -2.68 -1.56 -3.25
C ASN A 168 -2.15 -1.30 -1.83
N ILE A 169 -2.32 -0.10 -1.28
CA ILE A 169 -1.88 0.22 0.09
C ILE A 169 -2.74 -0.53 1.11
N THR A 170 -4.06 -0.54 0.94
CA THR A 170 -4.98 -1.18 1.88
C THR A 170 -4.96 -2.70 1.81
N ALA A 171 -4.60 -3.27 0.66
CA ALA A 171 -4.43 -4.71 0.47
C ALA A 171 -3.12 -5.21 1.06
N THR A 172 -2.04 -4.42 1.00
CA THR A 172 -0.72 -4.82 1.51
C THR A 172 -0.54 -4.49 2.99
N PHE A 173 -1.10 -3.38 3.48
CA PHE A 173 -0.79 -2.87 4.82
C PHE A 173 -2.03 -2.71 5.69
N LYS A 174 -1.89 -3.07 6.97
CA LYS A 174 -2.79 -2.61 8.02
C LYS A 174 -2.40 -1.18 8.39
N VAL A 175 -3.27 -0.23 8.07
CA VAL A 175 -3.03 1.20 8.27
C VAL A 175 -3.77 1.70 9.49
N ASP A 176 -3.03 2.23 10.46
CA ASP A 176 -3.61 2.97 11.58
C ASP A 176 -3.86 4.43 11.19
N VAL A 177 -4.96 5.01 11.67
CA VAL A 177 -5.33 6.39 11.33
C VAL A 177 -5.14 7.30 12.55
N LYS A 178 -4.36 8.35 12.34
CA LYS A 178 -4.03 9.40 13.29
C LYS A 178 -4.49 10.75 12.72
N ALA A 179 -5.75 11.08 13.02
CA ALA A 179 -6.45 12.20 12.41
C ALA A 179 -7.55 12.76 13.32
N GLY A 180 -7.75 14.08 13.25
CA GLY A 180 -8.96 14.72 13.75
C GLY A 180 -10.18 14.28 12.95
N ILE A 181 -11.32 14.08 13.62
CA ILE A 181 -12.57 13.67 12.98
C ILE A 181 -13.46 14.89 12.83
N PRO A 182 -13.97 15.19 11.61
CA PRO A 182 -14.97 16.23 11.41
C PRO A 182 -16.25 15.92 12.20
N ASP A 183 -16.79 16.91 12.89
CA ASP A 183 -18.08 16.86 13.59
C ASP A 183 -18.95 18.04 13.15
N ILE A 184 -20.26 17.83 13.22
CA ILE A 184 -21.24 18.85 12.83
C ILE A 184 -21.86 19.42 14.09
N ALA A 185 -21.92 20.74 14.18
CA ALA A 185 -22.52 21.46 15.29
C ALA A 185 -23.53 22.49 14.78
N GLU A 186 -24.60 22.68 15.55
CA GLU A 186 -25.57 23.75 15.34
C GLU A 186 -25.00 25.06 15.91
N VAL A 187 -25.13 26.13 15.12
CA VAL A 187 -24.73 27.51 15.44
C VAL A 187 -25.90 28.44 15.12
N SER A 188 -25.86 29.69 15.57
CA SER A 188 -26.98 30.63 15.36
C SER A 188 -27.35 30.85 13.89
N THR A 189 -26.40 30.64 12.96
CA THR A 189 -26.59 30.79 11.51
C THR A 189 -26.92 29.47 10.79
N GLY A 190 -27.15 28.36 11.50
CA GLY A 190 -27.46 27.05 10.94
C GLY A 190 -26.51 25.95 11.42
N PHE A 191 -25.94 25.16 10.50
CA PHE A 191 -25.01 24.08 10.83
C PHE A 191 -23.61 24.40 10.31
N SER A 192 -22.61 24.09 11.13
CA SER A 192 -21.19 24.23 10.77
C SER A 192 -20.45 22.92 10.99
N THR A 193 -19.40 22.71 10.19
CA THR A 193 -18.49 21.57 10.35
C THR A 193 -17.22 22.04 11.01
N SER A 194 -16.76 21.32 12.03
CA SER A 194 -15.49 21.59 12.71
C SER A 194 -14.68 20.29 12.80
N VAL A 195 -13.35 20.40 12.83
CA VAL A 195 -12.49 19.22 12.99
C VAL A 195 -12.03 19.13 14.43
N ARG A 196 -12.33 18.00 15.09
CA ARG A 196 -11.91 17.79 16.48
C ARG A 196 -10.40 17.56 16.55
N VAL A 197 -9.76 18.08 17.61
CA VAL A 197 -8.34 17.81 17.89
C VAL A 197 -8.12 16.31 18.04
N GLU A 198 -7.03 15.83 17.46
CA GLU A 198 -6.60 14.44 17.56
C GLU A 198 -6.29 14.10 19.03
N ASN A 199 -6.95 13.07 19.57
CA ASN A 199 -6.60 12.57 20.90
C ASN A 199 -5.24 11.86 20.81
N LYS A 200 -4.27 12.33 21.61
CA LYS A 200 -2.92 11.76 21.70
C LYS A 200 -2.91 10.33 22.23
#